data_AF-A0A072UZD0-F1
#
_entry.id   AF-A0A072UZD0-F1
#
_cell.length_a   1.000
_cell.length_b   1.000
_cell.length_c   1.000
_cell.angle_alpha   90.00
_cell.angle_beta   90.00
_cell.angle_gamma   90.00
#
_symmetry.space_group_name_H-M   'P 1'
#
loop_
_entity.id
_entity.type
_entity.pdbx_description
1 polymer ?
#
loop_
_entity_poly.entity_id
_entity_poly.type
_entity_poly.pdbx_seq_one_letter_code
_entity_poly.pdbx_strand_id
1 'polypeptide(L)'
;MGRIQSTLNHLSNSKKVRELSKQFKGQKLIIGFDDLDMFKGVSLKLLAFERLFIWFPTLQGKLVSLQIINPPRSDGWHVEKAKEQAYMISKGIHERFGFLGYKDVVIIEGCFSSLSWAIRVNHWDINVVVEALKLAITMSNEEKQCRHEKNYQFVSSHDVLYWTQHFEQGLVFSCKYHGKKLFWGFGFGLEFRVLSLSPNFKKLSRNYIVYAYKRSVVEIIIDIPFMMNS
;
A
#
# COMPACT_ATOMS: atom_id res chain seq x y z
N MET A 1 -14.38 -15.45 12.54
CA MET A 1 -14.96 -16.29 11.45
C MET A 1 -16.24 -15.74 10.78
N GLY A 2 -17.15 -15.00 11.45
CA GLY A 2 -18.50 -14.75 10.88
C GLY A 2 -18.73 -13.56 9.92
N ARG A 3 -18.08 -12.40 10.12
CA ARG A 3 -18.46 -11.17 9.39
C ARG A 3 -18.05 -11.16 7.92
N ILE A 4 -16.80 -11.51 7.59
CA ILE A 4 -16.30 -11.48 6.20
C ILE A 4 -17.07 -12.48 5.33
N GLN A 5 -17.23 -13.73 5.79
CA GLN A 5 -17.93 -14.76 5.04
C GLN A 5 -19.42 -14.42 4.84
N SER A 6 -20.09 -13.89 5.89
CA SER A 6 -21.48 -13.45 5.79
C SER A 6 -21.66 -12.31 4.79
N THR A 7 -20.76 -11.31 4.82
CA THR A 7 -20.78 -10.19 3.88
C THR A 7 -20.49 -10.64 2.45
N LEU A 8 -19.53 -11.53 2.25
CA LEU A 8 -19.23 -12.11 0.93
C LEU A 8 -20.45 -12.84 0.36
N ASN A 9 -21.07 -13.74 1.12
CA ASN A 9 -22.25 -14.50 0.69
C ASN A 9 -23.43 -13.58 0.31
N HIS A 10 -23.61 -12.48 1.03
CA HIS A 10 -24.64 -11.49 0.73
C HIS A 10 -24.31 -10.67 -0.53
N LEU A 11 -23.05 -10.23 -0.69
CA LEU A 11 -22.60 -9.43 -1.82
C LEU A 11 -22.59 -10.20 -3.14
N SER A 12 -22.19 -11.48 -3.12
CA SER A 12 -22.20 -12.37 -4.30
C SER A 12 -23.57 -12.50 -4.94
N ASN A 13 -24.65 -12.30 -4.17
CA ASN A 13 -26.03 -12.37 -4.65
C ASN A 13 -26.63 -11.00 -4.98
N SER A 14 -25.90 -9.90 -4.80
CA SER A 14 -26.43 -8.56 -5.03
C SER A 14 -26.73 -8.30 -6.50
N LYS A 15 -27.80 -7.54 -6.77
CA LYS A 15 -28.18 -7.11 -8.13
C LYS A 15 -27.03 -6.36 -8.84
N LYS A 16 -26.29 -5.53 -8.09
CA LYS A 16 -25.21 -4.69 -8.61
C LYS A 16 -24.00 -5.50 -9.08
N VAL A 17 -23.62 -6.56 -8.34
CA VAL A 17 -22.55 -7.48 -8.79
C VAL A 17 -22.95 -8.21 -10.06
N ARG A 18 -24.21 -8.65 -10.18
CA ARG A 18 -24.71 -9.31 -11.40
C ARG A 18 -24.72 -8.36 -12.60
N GLU A 19 -25.08 -7.10 -12.40
CA GLU A 19 -25.08 -6.07 -13.44
C GLU A 19 -23.66 -5.77 -13.95
N LEU A 20 -22.72 -5.53 -13.03
CA LEU A 20 -21.31 -5.32 -13.37
C LEU A 20 -20.70 -6.55 -14.08
N SER A 21 -21.03 -7.76 -13.62
CA SER A 21 -20.58 -9.01 -14.25
C SER A 21 -21.11 -9.15 -15.69
N LYS A 22 -22.34 -8.71 -15.96
CA LYS A 22 -22.90 -8.66 -17.33
C LYS A 22 -22.22 -7.58 -18.18
N GLN A 23 -22.03 -6.38 -17.62
CA GLN A 23 -21.45 -5.24 -18.33
C GLN A 23 -20.02 -5.51 -18.80
N PHE A 24 -19.21 -6.16 -17.97
CA PHE A 24 -17.79 -6.45 -18.26
C PHE A 24 -17.57 -7.90 -18.69
N LYS A 25 -18.60 -8.58 -19.19
CA LYS A 25 -18.50 -9.98 -19.63
C LYS A 25 -17.43 -10.13 -20.70
N GLY A 26 -16.52 -11.09 -20.51
CA GLY A 26 -15.41 -11.36 -21.43
C GLY A 26 -14.20 -10.42 -21.27
N GLN A 27 -14.27 -9.45 -20.37
CA GLN A 27 -13.17 -8.54 -20.04
C GLN A 27 -12.61 -8.86 -18.64
N LYS A 28 -11.32 -8.66 -18.45
CA LYS A 28 -10.69 -8.70 -17.13
C LYS A 28 -10.83 -7.32 -16.48
N LEU A 29 -11.30 -7.28 -15.24
CA LEU A 29 -11.47 -6.05 -14.48
C LEU A 29 -10.37 -5.93 -13.42
N ILE A 30 -9.71 -4.78 -13.38
CA ILE A 30 -8.83 -4.37 -12.27
C ILE A 30 -9.55 -3.27 -11.51
N ILE A 31 -9.73 -3.46 -10.20
CA ILE A 31 -10.39 -2.49 -9.33
C ILE A 31 -9.33 -1.90 -8.40
N GLY A 32 -9.22 -0.57 -8.38
CA GLY A 32 -8.43 0.15 -7.40
C GLY A 32 -9.32 0.94 -6.45
N PHE A 33 -8.90 1.03 -5.19
CA PHE A 33 -9.48 1.89 -4.18
C PHE A 33 -8.38 2.82 -3.70
N ASP A 34 -8.57 4.12 -3.84
CA ASP A 34 -7.57 5.12 -3.50
C ASP A 34 -8.23 6.31 -2.80
N ASP A 35 -7.50 7.02 -1.94
CA ASP A 35 -7.92 8.37 -1.56
C ASP A 35 -7.33 9.38 -2.54
N LEU A 36 -8.10 10.43 -2.83
CA LEU A 36 -7.62 11.53 -3.65
C LEU A 36 -6.56 12.33 -2.88
N ASP A 37 -5.31 11.97 -3.11
CA ASP A 37 -4.15 12.57 -2.46
C ASP A 37 -2.96 12.48 -3.43
N MET A 38 -2.22 13.59 -3.57
CA MET A 38 -1.05 13.65 -4.44
C MET A 38 0.04 12.64 -4.07
N PHE A 39 0.07 12.17 -2.81
CA PHE A 39 1.07 11.22 -2.32
C PHE A 39 0.65 9.75 -2.41
N LYS A 40 -0.61 9.47 -2.76
CA LYS A 40 -1.14 8.09 -2.82
C LYS A 40 -0.99 7.41 -4.17
N GLY A 41 -0.44 8.12 -5.16
CA GLY A 41 0.04 7.50 -6.39
C GLY A 41 -1.05 7.14 -7.41
N VAL A 42 -2.25 7.73 -7.32
CA VAL A 42 -3.32 7.56 -8.32
C VAL A 42 -2.81 7.88 -9.73
N SER A 43 -2.14 9.04 -9.89
CA SER A 43 -1.53 9.44 -11.16
C SER A 43 -0.50 8.42 -11.68
N LEU A 44 0.34 7.89 -10.80
CA LEU A 44 1.35 6.88 -11.17
C LEU A 44 0.70 5.57 -11.65
N LYS A 45 -0.39 5.16 -11.00
CA LYS A 45 -1.16 3.99 -11.39
C LYS A 45 -1.81 4.18 -12.77
N LEU A 46 -2.39 5.36 -13.03
CA LEU A 46 -2.96 5.69 -14.34
C LEU A 46 -1.88 5.69 -15.45
N LEU A 47 -0.71 6.27 -15.18
CA LEU A 47 0.42 6.24 -16.11
C LEU A 47 0.90 4.80 -16.38
N ALA A 48 0.91 3.94 -15.36
CA ALA A 48 1.23 2.52 -15.55
C ALA A 48 0.20 1.83 -16.44
N PHE A 49 -1.09 2.14 -16.33
CA PHE A 49 -2.11 1.62 -17.27
C PHE A 49 -1.89 2.11 -18.70
N GLU A 50 -1.59 3.39 -18.88
CA GLU A 50 -1.24 3.92 -20.20
C GLU A 50 -0.08 3.12 -20.83
N ARG A 51 1.00 2.96 -20.06
CA ARG A 51 2.20 2.26 -20.52
C ARG A 51 1.96 0.77 -20.75
N LEU A 52 1.13 0.13 -19.93
CA LEU A 52 0.70 -1.26 -20.14
C LEU A 52 -0.01 -1.44 -21.49
N PHE A 53 -0.90 -0.52 -21.87
CA PHE A 53 -1.61 -0.60 -23.15
C PHE A 53 -0.72 -0.32 -24.35
N ILE A 54 0.30 0.53 -24.19
CA ILE A 54 1.32 0.75 -25.23
C ILE A 54 2.17 -0.52 -25.41
N TRP A 55 2.63 -1.12 -24.32
CA TRP A 55 3.53 -2.29 -24.36
C TRP A 55 2.83 -3.58 -24.74
N PHE A 56 1.56 -3.73 -24.37
CA PHE A 56 0.76 -4.91 -24.65
C PHE A 56 -0.56 -4.53 -25.33
N PRO A 57 -0.54 -4.17 -26.63
CA PRO A 57 -1.75 -3.78 -27.36
C PRO A 57 -2.85 -4.85 -27.35
N THR A 58 -2.47 -6.12 -27.20
CA THR A 58 -3.42 -7.25 -27.11
C THR A 58 -4.36 -7.20 -25.90
N LEU A 59 -4.06 -6.36 -24.90
CA LEU A 59 -4.91 -6.14 -23.72
C LEU A 59 -5.94 -5.03 -23.93
N GLN A 60 -5.79 -4.18 -24.96
CA GLN A 60 -6.77 -3.13 -25.28
C GLN A 60 -8.12 -3.76 -25.61
N GLY A 61 -9.21 -3.22 -25.03
CA GLY A 61 -10.56 -3.78 -25.14
C GLY A 61 -10.82 -5.10 -24.41
N LYS A 62 -9.78 -5.74 -23.84
CA LYS A 62 -9.89 -6.97 -23.03
C LYS A 62 -9.69 -6.73 -21.55
N LEU A 63 -9.06 -5.62 -21.19
CA LEU A 63 -8.77 -5.23 -19.81
C LEU A 63 -9.41 -3.88 -19.51
N VAL A 64 -10.14 -3.82 -18.40
CA VAL A 64 -10.75 -2.58 -17.88
C VAL A 64 -10.16 -2.28 -16.52
N SER A 65 -9.82 -1.01 -16.29
CA SER A 65 -9.42 -0.50 -14.98
C SER A 65 -10.54 0.39 -14.43
N LEU A 66 -11.05 0.04 -13.25
CA LEU A 66 -12.02 0.81 -12.49
C LEU A 66 -11.33 1.36 -11.24
N GLN A 67 -11.19 2.67 -11.14
CA GLN A 67 -10.61 3.32 -9.97
C GLN A 67 -11.72 3.99 -9.15
N ILE A 68 -11.83 3.58 -7.91
CA ILE A 68 -12.72 4.15 -6.90
C ILE A 68 -11.87 5.11 -6.08
N ILE A 69 -12.19 6.40 -6.16
CA ILE A 69 -11.43 7.45 -5.50
C ILE A 69 -12.28 8.06 -4.38
N ASN A 70 -11.81 7.93 -3.14
CA ASN A 70 -12.45 8.59 -2.01
C ASN A 70 -12.25 10.11 -2.10
N PRO A 71 -13.31 10.89 -1.81
CA PRO A 71 -13.20 12.34 -1.80
C PRO A 71 -12.18 12.79 -0.75
N PRO A 72 -11.54 13.94 -0.97
CA PRO A 72 -10.51 14.45 -0.08
C PRO A 72 -11.15 14.83 1.25
N ARG A 73 -10.45 14.56 2.36
CA ARG A 73 -10.93 14.86 3.72
C ARG A 73 -10.77 16.33 4.11
N SER A 74 -10.05 17.09 3.29
CA SER A 74 -9.78 18.52 3.45
C SER A 74 -9.57 19.15 2.08
N ASP A 75 -9.98 20.39 1.91
CA ASP A 75 -9.73 21.15 0.68
C ASP A 75 -8.35 21.80 0.68
N GLY A 76 -7.79 22.01 -0.51
CA GLY A 76 -6.50 22.67 -0.66
C GLY A 76 -5.96 22.57 -2.08
N TRP A 77 -4.98 23.42 -2.40
CA TRP A 77 -4.39 23.49 -3.75
C TRP A 77 -3.82 22.14 -4.21
N HIS A 78 -3.22 21.38 -3.28
CA HIS A 78 -2.65 20.05 -3.54
C HIS A 78 -3.71 19.05 -4.01
N VAL A 79 -4.91 19.12 -3.41
CA VAL A 79 -6.02 18.23 -3.72
C VAL A 79 -6.60 18.56 -5.09
N GLU A 80 -6.81 19.85 -5.37
CA GLU A 80 -7.34 20.28 -6.67
C GLU A 80 -6.39 19.93 -7.82
N LYS A 81 -5.08 20.16 -7.61
CA LYS A 81 -4.05 19.76 -8.57
C LYS A 81 -4.00 18.24 -8.77
N ALA A 82 -4.18 17.45 -7.71
CA ALA A 82 -4.23 15.99 -7.82
C ALA A 82 -5.45 15.52 -8.64
N LYS A 83 -6.62 16.16 -8.46
CA LYS A 83 -7.83 15.88 -9.28
C LYS A 83 -7.57 16.19 -10.74
N GLU A 84 -7.10 17.40 -11.02
CA GLU A 84 -6.86 17.86 -12.38
C GLU A 84 -5.88 16.93 -13.11
N GLN A 85 -4.77 16.57 -12.44
CA GLN A 85 -3.80 15.65 -13.02
C GLN A 85 -4.39 14.27 -13.30
N ALA A 86 -5.09 13.66 -12.33
CA ALA A 86 -5.70 12.35 -12.51
C ALA A 86 -6.75 12.35 -13.64
N TYR A 87 -7.56 13.42 -13.71
CA TYR A 87 -8.56 13.62 -14.74
C TYR A 87 -7.91 13.75 -16.13
N MET A 88 -6.87 14.57 -16.28
CA MET A 88 -6.20 14.79 -17.55
C MET A 88 -5.53 13.52 -18.08
N ILE A 89 -4.86 12.74 -17.21
CA ILE A 89 -4.27 11.45 -17.59
C ILE A 89 -5.37 10.47 -18.01
N SER A 90 -6.43 10.35 -17.21
CA SER A 90 -7.56 9.47 -17.53
C SER A 90 -8.22 9.83 -18.86
N LYS A 91 -8.40 11.13 -19.13
CA LYS A 91 -8.95 11.64 -20.38
C LYS A 91 -8.04 11.30 -21.56
N GLY A 92 -6.72 11.51 -21.44
CA GLY A 92 -5.76 11.17 -22.48
C GLY A 92 -5.73 9.67 -22.81
N ILE A 93 -5.78 8.80 -21.80
CA ILE A 93 -5.89 7.35 -21.99
C ILE A 93 -7.19 7.00 -22.72
N HIS A 94 -8.31 7.61 -22.32
CA HIS A 94 -9.60 7.37 -22.93
C HIS A 94 -9.63 7.76 -24.41
N GLU A 95 -9.13 8.96 -24.75
CA GLU A 95 -9.06 9.45 -26.13
C GLU A 95 -8.16 8.56 -26.99
N ARG A 96 -7.07 8.03 -26.41
CA ARG A 96 -6.06 7.25 -27.14
C ARG A 96 -6.43 5.79 -27.37
N PHE A 97 -7.16 5.16 -26.44
CA PHE A 97 -7.39 3.70 -26.43
C PHE A 97 -8.87 3.30 -26.36
N GLY A 98 -9.78 4.26 -26.51
CA GLY A 98 -11.20 4.16 -26.13
C GLY A 98 -11.92 2.83 -26.38
N PHE A 99 -12.38 2.21 -25.28
CA PHE A 99 -13.72 1.64 -25.18
C PHE A 99 -14.22 1.64 -23.71
N LEU A 100 -15.41 2.23 -23.55
CA LEU A 100 -16.41 2.28 -22.45
C LEU A 100 -16.09 1.71 -21.05
N GLY A 101 -16.15 2.60 -20.03
CA GLY A 101 -16.27 2.14 -18.64
C GLY A 101 -16.07 3.15 -17.51
N TYR A 102 -15.97 4.46 -17.75
CA TYR A 102 -15.99 5.42 -16.62
C TYR A 102 -17.44 5.67 -16.20
N LYS A 103 -17.89 4.96 -15.17
CA LYS A 103 -19.18 5.19 -14.52
C LYS A 103 -18.99 5.12 -13.00
N ASP A 104 -19.34 6.25 -12.37
CA ASP A 104 -19.46 6.57 -10.94
C ASP A 104 -18.68 5.71 -9.93
N VAL A 105 -17.72 6.40 -9.32
CA VAL A 105 -17.03 6.09 -8.07
C VAL A 105 -18.02 5.54 -7.03
N VAL A 106 -17.86 4.26 -6.66
CA VAL A 106 -18.62 3.64 -5.57
C VAL A 106 -17.74 3.62 -4.32
N ILE A 107 -18.05 4.50 -3.37
CA ILE A 107 -17.33 4.74 -2.11
C ILE A 107 -17.26 3.47 -1.25
N ILE A 108 -16.08 2.89 -1.05
CA ILE A 108 -15.81 1.87 -0.01
C ILE A 108 -14.33 2.00 0.45
N GLU A 109 -14.10 2.01 1.77
CA GLU A 109 -12.79 2.25 2.39
C GLU A 109 -11.91 0.98 2.58
N GLY A 110 -10.58 1.11 2.53
CA GLY A 110 -9.65 0.07 3.00
C GLY A 110 -8.16 0.27 2.65
N CYS A 111 -7.24 -0.09 3.55
CA CYS A 111 -5.78 0.04 3.42
C CYS A 111 -5.08 -1.29 3.78
N PHE A 112 -3.96 -1.64 3.13
CA PHE A 112 -3.17 -2.84 3.47
C PHE A 112 -1.65 -2.64 3.32
N SER A 113 -0.91 -2.85 4.41
CA SER A 113 0.56 -3.04 4.42
C SER A 113 1.01 -4.43 4.91
N SER A 114 0.08 -5.25 5.40
CA SER A 114 0.38 -6.52 6.09
C SER A 114 0.28 -7.79 5.23
N LEU A 115 -0.07 -7.68 3.94
CA LEU A 115 -0.28 -8.82 3.06
C LEU A 115 1.04 -9.28 2.44
N SER A 116 1.77 -10.15 3.14
CA SER A 116 3.09 -10.60 2.69
C SER A 116 3.08 -11.25 1.30
N TRP A 117 2.01 -11.95 0.90
CA TRP A 117 1.92 -12.63 -0.39
C TRP A 117 1.21 -11.83 -1.48
N ALA A 118 0.91 -10.56 -1.22
CA ALA A 118 0.57 -9.62 -2.28
C ALA A 118 1.79 -9.39 -3.20
N ILE A 119 1.54 -9.05 -4.46
CA ILE A 119 2.61 -8.59 -5.35
C ILE A 119 3.04 -7.20 -4.85
N ARG A 120 4.29 -7.09 -4.40
CA ARG A 120 4.87 -5.83 -3.92
C ARG A 120 5.49 -5.09 -5.09
N VAL A 121 5.26 -3.79 -5.16
CA VAL A 121 5.82 -2.93 -6.19
C VAL A 121 6.36 -1.66 -5.55
N ASN A 122 7.46 -1.15 -6.10
CA ASN A 122 7.83 0.24 -5.87
C ASN A 122 6.97 1.09 -6.81
N HIS A 123 6.00 1.82 -6.25
CA HIS A 123 5.08 2.64 -7.03
C HIS A 123 5.73 3.81 -7.78
N TRP A 124 6.96 4.21 -7.42
CA TRP A 124 7.72 5.25 -8.12
C TRP A 124 8.34 4.77 -9.44
N ASP A 125 8.46 3.45 -9.62
CA ASP A 125 8.92 2.85 -10.87
C ASP A 125 7.73 2.31 -11.67
N ILE A 126 7.30 3.10 -12.64
CA ILE A 126 6.17 2.78 -13.52
C ILE A 126 6.41 1.45 -14.26
N ASN A 127 7.65 1.12 -14.63
CA ASN A 127 7.94 -0.13 -15.35
C ASN A 127 7.69 -1.34 -14.46
N VAL A 128 8.14 -1.28 -13.20
CA VAL A 128 7.92 -2.36 -12.22
C VAL A 128 6.43 -2.54 -11.97
N VAL A 129 5.65 -1.46 -11.91
CA VAL A 129 4.19 -1.54 -11.80
C VAL A 129 3.57 -2.21 -13.03
N VAL A 130 4.01 -1.86 -14.24
CA VAL A 130 3.53 -2.47 -15.49
C VAL A 130 3.82 -3.98 -15.52
N GLU A 131 5.03 -4.40 -15.17
CA GLU A 131 5.40 -5.82 -15.11
C GLU A 131 4.61 -6.58 -14.05
N ALA A 132 4.37 -5.97 -12.88
CA ALA A 132 3.53 -6.55 -11.84
C ALA A 132 2.06 -6.69 -12.27
N LEU A 133 1.50 -5.70 -12.97
CA LEU A 133 0.17 -5.77 -13.55
C LEU A 133 0.10 -6.89 -14.60
N LYS A 134 1.11 -6.98 -15.47
CA LYS A 134 1.20 -8.05 -16.48
C LYS A 134 1.21 -9.42 -15.82
N LEU A 135 2.06 -9.61 -14.83
CA LEU A 135 2.16 -10.83 -14.02
C LEU A 135 0.80 -11.18 -13.41
N ALA A 136 0.13 -10.25 -12.74
CA ALA A 136 -1.16 -10.48 -12.12
C ALA A 136 -2.24 -10.91 -13.12
N ILE A 137 -2.26 -10.30 -14.31
CA ILE A 137 -3.23 -10.59 -15.38
C ILE A 137 -3.02 -11.98 -15.98
N THR A 138 -1.76 -12.41 -16.13
CA THR A 138 -1.40 -13.70 -16.76
C THR A 138 -1.21 -14.83 -15.75
N MET A 139 -1.23 -14.55 -14.45
CA MET A 139 -1.09 -15.53 -13.37
C MET A 139 -2.11 -16.66 -13.49
N SER A 140 -1.65 -17.89 -13.27
CA SER A 140 -2.48 -19.10 -13.30
C SER A 140 -3.52 -19.08 -12.17
N ASN A 141 -4.59 -19.87 -12.31
CA ASN A 141 -5.66 -19.89 -11.31
C ASN A 141 -5.19 -20.53 -10.00
N GLU A 142 -4.28 -21.50 -10.08
CA GLU A 142 -3.69 -22.19 -8.93
C GLU A 142 -2.89 -21.21 -8.06
N GLU A 143 -2.04 -20.40 -8.69
CA GLU A 143 -1.24 -19.39 -7.99
C GLU A 143 -2.14 -18.27 -7.41
N LYS A 144 -3.16 -17.83 -8.15
CA LYS A 144 -4.16 -16.86 -7.64
C LYS A 144 -4.84 -17.39 -6.39
N GLN A 145 -5.29 -18.64 -6.41
CA GLN A 145 -5.98 -19.27 -5.29
C GLN A 145 -5.04 -19.45 -4.09
N CYS A 146 -3.81 -19.89 -4.30
CA CYS A 146 -2.80 -20.05 -3.26
C CYS A 146 -2.51 -18.71 -2.54
N ARG A 147 -2.31 -17.62 -3.29
CA ARG A 147 -2.08 -16.28 -2.72
C ARG A 147 -3.31 -15.78 -1.97
N HIS A 148 -4.49 -15.94 -2.58
CA HIS A 148 -5.75 -15.52 -1.96
C HIS A 148 -5.97 -16.23 -0.63
N GLU A 149 -5.84 -17.55 -0.60
CA GLU A 149 -6.03 -18.37 0.60
C GLU A 149 -5.13 -17.91 1.75
N LYS A 150 -3.83 -17.77 1.49
CA LYS A 150 -2.87 -17.37 2.51
C LYS A 150 -3.11 -15.93 3.00
N ASN A 151 -3.45 -15.00 2.12
CA ASN A 151 -3.82 -13.64 2.51
C ASN A 151 -5.15 -13.62 3.30
N TYR A 152 -6.13 -14.42 2.90
CA TYR A 152 -7.43 -14.54 3.56
C TYR A 152 -7.26 -15.10 4.98
N GLN A 153 -6.44 -16.14 5.16
CA GLN A 153 -6.11 -16.72 6.46
C GLN A 153 -5.46 -15.68 7.38
N PHE A 154 -4.53 -14.88 6.86
CA PHE A 154 -3.90 -13.81 7.63
C PHE A 154 -4.92 -12.75 8.08
N VAL A 155 -5.72 -12.20 7.15
CA VAL A 155 -6.72 -11.17 7.47
C VAL A 155 -7.81 -11.70 8.41
N SER A 156 -8.19 -12.96 8.27
CA SER A 156 -9.23 -13.58 9.11
C SER A 156 -8.76 -13.90 10.53
N SER A 157 -7.45 -14.02 10.75
CA SER A 157 -6.85 -14.28 12.06
C SER A 157 -6.34 -13.01 12.75
N HIS A 158 -5.94 -11.99 11.99
CA HIS A 158 -5.39 -10.73 12.49
C HIS A 158 -6.44 -9.62 12.35
N ASP A 159 -7.56 -9.78 13.04
CA ASP A 159 -8.65 -8.81 13.03
C ASP A 159 -8.39 -7.63 13.98
N VAL A 160 -9.36 -6.71 14.05
CA VAL A 160 -9.28 -5.54 14.94
C VAL A 160 -9.13 -5.97 16.41
N LEU A 161 -9.77 -7.08 16.82
CA LEU A 161 -9.66 -7.56 18.19
C LEU A 161 -8.24 -8.05 18.48
N TYR A 162 -7.66 -8.83 17.57
CA TYR A 162 -6.25 -9.24 17.66
C TYR A 162 -5.32 -8.02 17.78
N TRP A 163 -5.53 -7.00 16.94
CA TRP A 163 -4.75 -5.76 16.98
C TRP A 163 -4.91 -5.03 18.32
N THR A 164 -6.14 -4.85 18.82
CA THR A 164 -6.42 -4.17 20.09
C THR A 164 -5.74 -4.89 21.26
N GLN A 165 -5.82 -6.22 21.31
CA GLN A 165 -5.17 -7.01 22.36
C GLN A 165 -3.65 -6.88 22.32
N HIS A 166 -3.04 -6.93 21.14
CA HIS A 166 -1.59 -6.76 21.00
C HIS A 166 -1.14 -5.32 21.33
N PHE A 167 -1.93 -4.33 20.92
CA PHE A 167 -1.68 -2.95 21.26
C PHE A 167 -1.75 -2.71 22.77
N GLU A 168 -2.77 -3.24 23.44
CA GLU A 168 -2.90 -3.18 24.90
C GLU A 168 -1.74 -3.87 25.61
N GLN A 169 -1.35 -5.07 25.17
CA GLN A 169 -0.18 -5.77 25.71
C GLN A 169 1.11 -4.96 25.52
N GLY A 170 1.29 -4.34 24.35
CA GLY A 170 2.41 -3.46 24.06
C GLY A 170 2.44 -2.22 24.95
N LEU A 171 1.28 -1.64 25.24
CA LEU A 171 1.11 -0.54 26.19
C LEU A 171 1.45 -0.99 27.61
N VAL A 172 0.87 -2.10 28.09
CA VAL A 172 1.13 -2.65 29.43
C VAL A 172 2.61 -2.98 29.61
N PHE A 173 3.24 -3.60 28.61
CA PHE A 173 4.68 -3.85 28.59
C PHE A 173 5.46 -2.53 28.67
N SER A 174 5.11 -1.55 27.84
CA SER A 174 5.77 -0.25 27.84
C SER A 174 5.66 0.44 29.20
N CYS A 175 4.49 0.44 29.83
CA CYS A 175 4.26 1.04 31.16
C CYS A 175 5.00 0.28 32.27
N LYS A 176 4.93 -1.06 32.30
CA LYS A 176 5.58 -1.89 33.34
C LYS A 176 7.10 -1.76 33.35
N TYR A 177 7.71 -1.56 32.17
CA TYR A 177 9.16 -1.51 32.03
C TYR A 177 9.70 -0.10 31.80
N HIS A 178 8.85 0.95 31.69
CA HIS A 178 9.31 2.34 31.51
C HIS A 178 10.29 2.77 32.60
N GLY A 179 10.00 2.48 33.86
CA GLY A 179 10.87 2.81 35.00
C GLY A 179 12.20 2.01 35.05
N LYS A 180 12.38 1.01 34.18
CA LYS A 180 13.60 0.18 34.09
C LYS A 180 14.40 0.45 32.81
N LYS A 181 13.89 1.26 31.89
CA LYS A 181 14.60 1.59 30.64
C LYS A 181 15.47 2.82 30.84
N LEU A 182 16.63 2.82 30.18
CA LEU A 182 17.50 3.99 30.10
C LEU A 182 17.00 4.88 28.96
N PHE A 183 16.81 6.17 29.22
CA PHE A 183 16.39 7.15 28.21
C PHE A 183 17.57 8.02 27.82
N TRP A 184 17.87 8.05 26.53
CA TRP A 184 19.01 8.78 26.00
C TRP A 184 18.51 9.83 25.02
N GLY A 185 18.71 11.10 25.38
CA GLY A 185 18.47 12.23 24.50
C GLY A 185 19.61 12.39 23.49
N PHE A 186 19.30 12.63 22.23
CA PHE A 186 20.27 13.03 21.21
C PHE A 186 19.62 14.02 20.23
N GLY A 187 20.44 14.87 19.61
CA GLY A 187 19.98 16.01 18.81
C GLY A 187 20.01 17.33 19.59
N PHE A 188 19.84 18.45 18.87
CA PHE A 188 19.85 19.81 19.43
C PHE A 188 18.57 20.55 19.01
N GLY A 189 18.03 21.41 19.89
CA GLY A 189 16.86 22.23 19.59
C GLY A 189 15.60 21.41 19.25
N LEU A 190 14.90 21.78 18.17
CA LEU A 190 13.68 21.11 17.70
C LEU A 190 13.92 19.69 17.16
N GLU A 191 15.17 19.29 16.96
CA GLU A 191 15.55 17.93 16.53
C GLU A 191 15.91 16.99 17.69
N PHE A 192 15.59 17.37 18.93
CA PHE A 192 15.79 16.51 20.08
C PHE A 192 14.95 15.23 19.98
N ARG A 193 15.61 14.07 20.15
CA ARG A 193 14.98 12.74 20.13
C ARG A 193 15.40 11.95 21.34
N VAL A 194 14.50 11.05 21.77
CA VAL A 194 14.73 10.17 22.91
C VAL A 194 14.77 8.73 22.44
N LEU A 195 15.88 8.04 22.72
CA LEU A 195 16.03 6.61 22.54
C LEU A 195 15.74 5.90 23.86
N SER A 196 14.93 4.84 23.83
CA SER A 196 14.67 3.98 24.98
C SER A 196 15.49 2.70 24.88
N LEU A 197 16.38 2.47 25.84
CA LEU A 197 17.36 1.38 25.84
C LEU A 197 17.11 0.42 27.00
N SER A 198 17.53 -0.83 26.84
CA SER A 198 17.48 -1.79 27.95
C SER A 198 18.43 -1.36 29.08
N PRO A 199 18.13 -1.69 30.34
CA PRO A 199 19.01 -1.33 31.47
C PRO A 199 20.41 -1.95 31.38
N ASN A 200 20.56 -3.04 30.63
CA ASN A 200 21.83 -3.72 30.40
C ASN A 200 22.60 -3.18 29.19
N PHE A 201 22.05 -2.20 28.47
CA PHE A 201 22.73 -1.60 27.33
C PHE A 201 24.00 -0.88 27.79
N LYS A 202 25.15 -1.36 27.32
CA LYS A 202 26.44 -0.70 27.51
C LYS A 202 26.85 -0.02 26.22
N LYS A 203 26.95 1.30 26.25
CA LYS A 203 27.52 2.06 25.14
C LYS A 203 28.97 1.65 24.96
N LEU A 204 29.35 1.26 23.74
CA LEU A 204 30.75 1.09 23.40
C LEU A 204 31.48 2.43 23.53
N SER A 205 32.72 2.40 24.02
CA SER A 205 33.51 3.62 24.14
C SER A 205 33.78 4.20 22.75
N ARG A 206 33.79 5.52 22.63
CA ARG A 206 34.08 6.19 21.35
C ARG A 206 35.43 5.74 20.78
N ASN A 207 36.42 5.55 21.65
CA ASN A 207 37.74 5.06 21.26
C ASN A 207 37.70 3.66 20.66
N TYR A 208 36.88 2.76 21.23
CA TYR A 208 36.69 1.43 20.70
C TYR A 208 35.97 1.44 19.34
N ILE A 209 34.92 2.26 19.20
CA ILE A 209 34.19 2.42 17.93
C ILE A 209 35.12 2.96 16.84
N VAL A 210 35.87 4.02 17.13
CA VAL A 210 36.82 4.63 16.17
C VAL A 210 37.93 3.65 15.80
N TYR A 211 38.44 2.89 16.79
CA TYR A 211 39.45 1.86 16.56
C TYR A 211 38.92 0.74 15.65
N ALA A 212 37.72 0.23 15.92
CA ALA A 212 37.09 -0.82 15.13
C ALA A 212 36.76 -0.34 13.70
N TYR A 213 36.22 0.87 13.56
CA TYR A 213 35.92 1.49 12.26
C TYR A 213 37.17 1.64 11.39
N LYS A 214 38.29 2.12 11.95
CA LYS A 214 39.54 2.28 11.21
C LYS A 214 40.17 0.96 10.74
N ARG A 215 39.77 -0.17 11.32
CA ARG A 215 40.33 -1.50 11.03
C ARG A 215 39.35 -2.42 10.30
N SER A 216 38.10 -2.00 10.10
CA SER A 216 37.13 -2.78 9.35
C SER A 216 37.41 -2.69 7.85
N VAL A 217 37.39 -3.85 7.19
CA VAL A 217 37.61 -4.00 5.74
C VAL A 217 36.28 -3.90 4.96
N VAL A 218 35.15 -3.99 5.68
CA VAL A 218 33.79 -3.88 5.14
C VAL A 218 33.07 -2.78 5.91
N GLU A 219 32.65 -1.74 5.20
CA GLU A 219 31.83 -0.67 5.75
C GLU A 219 30.34 -1.03 5.56
N ILE A 220 29.61 -1.17 6.67
CA ILE A 220 28.15 -1.31 6.65
C ILE A 220 27.58 0.01 7.15
N ILE A 221 27.07 0.82 6.22
CA ILE A 221 26.28 2.00 6.54
C ILE A 221 24.84 1.52 6.78
N ILE A 222 24.42 1.47 8.04
CA ILE A 222 23.02 1.26 8.39
C ILE A 222 22.35 2.63 8.32
N ASP A 223 21.85 2.97 7.15
CA ASP A 223 20.93 4.09 7.00
C ASP A 223 19.59 3.67 7.61
N ILE A 224 19.29 4.22 8.80
CA ILE A 224 17.95 4.08 9.39
C ILE A 224 17.11 5.14 8.68
N PRO A 225 16.14 4.77 7.80
CA PRO A 225 15.41 5.74 7.01
C PRO A 225 14.68 6.68 7.96
N PHE A 226 15.18 7.91 8.04
CA PHE A 226 14.50 8.98 8.73
C PHE A 226 13.43 9.51 7.77
N MET A 227 12.15 9.40 8.14
CA MET A 227 11.13 10.28 7.57
C MET A 227 11.48 11.71 8.01
N MET A 228 12.17 12.43 7.12
CA MET A 228 12.21 13.88 7.13
C MET A 228 10.79 14.37 6.81
N ASN A 229 10.06 14.81 7.84
CA ASN A 229 9.01 15.80 7.63
C ASN A 229 9.69 17.17 7.76
N SER A 230 9.63 17.92 6.66
CA SER A 230 9.93 19.36 6.57
C SER A 230 9.08 20.19 7.51
#